data_AF-A0A1E7FGU7-F1
#
_entry.id   AF-A0A1E7FGU7-F1
#
_cell.length_a   1.000
_cell.length_b   1.000
_cell.length_c   1.000
_cell.angle_alpha   90.00
_cell.angle_beta   90.00
_cell.angle_gamma   90.00
#
_symmetry.space_group_name_H-M   'P 1'
#
loop_
_entity.id
_entity.type
_entity.pdbx_description
1 polymer ?
#
loop_
_entity_poly.entity_id
_entity_poly.type
_entity_poly.pdbx_seq_one_letter_code
_entity_poly.pdbx_strand_id
1 'polypeptide(L)'
;MSMKKGKSNVPPAMRGQYKRQAEMNEQQKAMMDASRPGEDGFPVFNLFVRTKAKKIWYPCGSFKGDERSAALSKSYSEDGWLSGISKNQLDGGIAGSLYSDLDQLKETVIRAYPQLRKARSDMEFGYRLSYTGLPEDKAKIIHQVDPVENKGPLDGLKNIFK
;
A
#
# COMPACT_ATOMS: atom_id res chain seq x y z
N MET A 1 5.84 -35.11 23.84
CA MET A 1 5.56 -35.88 22.60
C MET A 1 6.19 -35.15 21.42
N SER A 2 7.13 -35.80 20.72
CA SER A 2 7.92 -35.21 19.62
C SER A 2 7.11 -35.22 18.32
N MET A 3 6.80 -34.06 17.76
CA MET A 3 6.23 -33.97 16.41
C MET A 3 7.36 -34.16 15.38
N LYS A 4 7.54 -35.40 14.91
CA LYS A 4 8.36 -35.70 13.72
C LYS A 4 7.70 -35.04 12.50
N LYS A 5 8.33 -33.99 12.00
CA LYS A 5 8.03 -33.30 10.73
C LYS A 5 8.13 -34.32 9.58
N GLY A 6 7.00 -34.90 9.18
CA GLY A 6 6.91 -35.86 8.09
C GLY A 6 7.33 -35.22 6.77
N LYS A 7 8.31 -35.82 6.09
CA LYS A 7 8.74 -35.41 4.74
C LYS A 7 7.53 -35.48 3.80
N SER A 8 7.20 -34.37 3.16
CA SER A 8 6.08 -34.27 2.22
C SER A 8 6.20 -35.33 1.12
N ASN A 9 5.28 -36.30 1.11
CA ASN A 9 5.27 -37.46 0.20
C ASN A 9 4.66 -37.07 -1.16
N VAL A 10 5.29 -36.11 -1.84
CA VAL A 10 4.82 -35.62 -3.15
C VAL A 10 5.54 -36.39 -4.27
N PRO A 11 4.82 -37.03 -5.22
CA PRO A 11 5.40 -37.75 -6.35
C PRO A 11 6.41 -36.89 -7.13
N PRO A 12 7.54 -37.46 -7.63
CA PRO A 12 8.59 -36.68 -8.29
C PRO A 12 8.12 -35.79 -9.44
N ALA A 13 7.13 -36.22 -10.22
CA ALA A 13 6.51 -35.45 -11.31
C ALA A 13 5.74 -34.21 -10.82
N MET A 14 5.22 -34.25 -9.60
CA MET A 14 4.38 -33.20 -9.02
C MET A 14 5.18 -32.21 -8.16
N ARG A 15 6.43 -32.54 -7.76
CA ARG A 15 7.29 -31.65 -6.95
C ARG A 15 7.52 -30.27 -7.59
N GLY A 16 7.64 -30.20 -8.91
CA GLY A 16 7.84 -28.93 -9.62
C GLY A 16 6.61 -28.01 -9.65
N GLN A 17 5.41 -28.60 -9.68
CA GLN A 17 4.14 -27.86 -9.52
C GLN A 17 3.91 -27.49 -8.06
N TYR A 18 4.17 -28.42 -7.13
CA TYR A 18 3.98 -28.19 -5.70
C TYR A 18 4.90 -27.10 -5.15
N LYS A 19 6.15 -27.02 -5.63
CA LYS A 19 7.10 -25.96 -5.24
C LYS A 19 6.63 -24.59 -5.72
N ARG A 20 6.20 -24.47 -6.98
CA ARG A 20 5.60 -23.24 -7.53
C ARG A 20 4.30 -22.85 -6.81
N GLN A 21 3.47 -23.82 -6.45
CA GLN A 21 2.22 -23.58 -5.75
C GLN A 21 2.46 -23.16 -4.29
N ALA A 22 3.45 -23.76 -3.62
CA ALA A 22 3.89 -23.34 -2.30
C ALA A 22 4.46 -21.91 -2.34
N GLU A 23 5.32 -21.58 -3.30
CA GLU A 23 5.85 -20.21 -3.47
C GLU A 23 4.74 -19.18 -3.75
N MET A 24 3.77 -19.50 -4.61
CA MET A 24 2.61 -18.65 -4.87
C MET A 24 1.75 -18.45 -3.61
N ASN A 25 1.53 -19.51 -2.84
CA ASN A 25 0.74 -19.46 -1.62
C ASN A 25 1.46 -18.71 -0.50
N GLU A 26 2.78 -18.86 -0.38
CA GLU A 26 3.61 -18.08 0.54
C GLU A 26 3.65 -16.60 0.16
N GLN A 27 3.75 -16.26 -1.13
CA GLN A 27 3.65 -14.87 -1.60
C GLN A 27 2.27 -14.27 -1.31
N GLN A 28 1.18 -15.00 -1.61
CA GLN A 28 -0.17 -14.54 -1.27
C GLN A 28 -0.34 -14.34 0.23
N LYS A 29 0.17 -15.27 1.05
CA LYS A 29 0.09 -15.17 2.50
C LYS A 29 0.89 -13.99 3.04
N ALA A 30 2.13 -13.81 2.58
CA ALA A 30 2.97 -12.69 2.97
C ALA A 30 2.33 -11.35 2.59
N MET A 31 1.71 -11.28 1.42
CA MET A 31 0.98 -10.09 0.96
C MET A 31 -0.26 -9.83 1.83
N MET A 32 -1.00 -10.87 2.21
CA MET A 32 -2.17 -10.77 3.08
C MET A 32 -1.79 -10.35 4.50
N ASP A 33 -0.71 -10.92 5.05
CA ASP A 33 -0.20 -10.58 6.38
C ASP A 33 0.36 -9.14 6.38
N ALA A 34 1.08 -8.73 5.33
CA ALA A 34 1.56 -7.36 5.18
C ALA A 34 0.45 -6.33 4.90
N SER A 35 -0.76 -6.78 4.55
CA SER A 35 -1.92 -5.91 4.31
C SER A 35 -2.77 -5.70 5.56
N ARG A 36 -2.61 -6.54 6.59
CA ARG A 36 -3.40 -6.52 7.81
C ARG A 36 -2.77 -5.59 8.85
N PRO A 37 -3.57 -4.79 9.59
CA PRO A 37 -3.07 -4.08 10.76
C PRO A 37 -2.48 -5.10 11.73
N GLY A 38 -1.25 -4.87 12.19
CA GLY A 38 -0.64 -5.70 13.22
C GLY A 38 -1.23 -5.40 14.61
N GLU A 39 -0.88 -6.24 15.59
CA GLU A 39 -1.31 -6.05 16.99
C GLU A 39 -0.74 -4.79 17.65
N ASP A 40 0.27 -4.19 17.03
CA ASP A 40 0.95 -2.98 17.46
C ASP A 40 0.12 -1.69 17.24
N GLY A 41 -1.02 -1.78 16.56
CA GLY A 41 -1.93 -0.65 16.40
C GLY A 41 -1.48 0.41 15.40
N PHE A 42 -0.43 0.18 14.59
CA PHE A 42 -0.09 1.07 13.48
C PHE A 42 -0.93 0.75 12.23
N PRO A 43 -1.34 1.78 11.47
CA PRO A 43 -2.06 1.59 10.22
C PRO A 43 -1.14 0.97 9.16
N VAL A 44 -1.74 0.21 8.25
CA VAL A 44 -1.08 -0.32 7.06
C VAL A 44 -1.65 0.38 5.84
N PHE A 45 -0.76 0.94 5.03
CA PHE A 45 -1.09 1.58 3.76
C PHE A 45 -0.79 0.59 2.64
N ASN A 46 -1.85 0.09 2.02
CA ASN A 46 -1.74 -0.79 0.87
C ASN A 46 -1.69 0.06 -0.39
N LEU A 47 -0.60 -0.02 -1.13
CA LEU A 47 -0.38 0.79 -2.32
C LEU A 47 -0.89 0.08 -3.57
N PHE A 48 -1.55 0.86 -4.43
CA PHE A 48 -2.09 0.43 -5.70
C PHE A 48 -1.63 1.36 -6.81
N VAL A 49 -1.50 0.80 -8.00
CA VAL A 49 -1.20 1.50 -9.23
C VAL A 49 -2.24 1.13 -10.28
N ARG A 50 -2.70 2.10 -11.04
CA ARG A 50 -3.51 1.86 -12.24
C ARG A 50 -2.95 2.65 -13.39
N THR A 51 -3.49 2.42 -14.57
CA THR A 51 -3.18 3.24 -15.75
C THR A 51 -4.41 4.02 -16.15
N LYS A 52 -4.25 5.22 -16.72
CA LYS A 52 -5.38 5.99 -17.25
C LYS A 52 -6.21 5.17 -18.28
N ALA A 53 -5.52 4.37 -19.09
CA ALA A 53 -6.13 3.54 -20.12
C ALA A 53 -6.93 2.35 -19.55
N LYS A 54 -6.36 1.63 -18.58
CA LYS A 54 -7.01 0.53 -17.88
C LYS A 54 -7.19 0.94 -16.43
N LYS A 55 -8.41 1.38 -16.08
CA LYS A 55 -8.85 1.81 -14.73
C LYS A 55 -8.93 0.65 -13.72
N ILE A 56 -8.04 -0.32 -13.84
CA ILE A 56 -7.91 -1.49 -12.97
C ILE A 56 -6.75 -1.21 -12.01
N TRP A 57 -7.01 -1.37 -10.71
CA TRP A 57 -6.00 -1.21 -9.68
C TRP A 57 -5.18 -2.50 -9.51
N TYR A 58 -3.87 -2.37 -9.64
CA TYR A 58 -2.89 -3.42 -9.38
C TYR A 58 -2.21 -3.14 -8.05
N PRO A 59 -2.13 -4.10 -7.13
CA PRO A 59 -1.43 -3.88 -5.87
C PRO A 59 0.09 -3.83 -6.10
N CYS A 60 0.78 -2.84 -5.54
CA CYS A 60 2.21 -2.63 -5.77
C CYS A 60 3.04 -2.54 -4.50
N GLY A 61 2.47 -2.94 -3.36
CA GLY A 61 3.16 -3.08 -2.10
C GLY A 61 2.29 -2.67 -0.92
N SER A 62 2.83 -2.80 0.28
CA SER A 62 2.24 -2.21 1.48
C SER A 62 3.37 -1.65 2.34
N PHE A 63 3.07 -0.58 3.06
CA PHE A 63 3.98 -0.04 4.07
C PHE A 63 3.22 0.23 5.35
N LYS A 64 3.94 0.08 6.44
CA LYS A 64 3.42 0.28 7.79
C LYS A 64 3.62 1.73 8.19
N GLY A 65 2.59 2.33 8.76
CA GLY A 65 2.64 3.68 9.30
C GLY A 65 3.40 3.76 10.62
N ASP A 66 3.52 4.99 11.10
CA ASP A 66 4.12 5.35 12.37
C ASP A 66 3.06 5.86 13.37
N GLU A 67 3.50 6.32 14.54
CA GLU A 67 2.62 6.90 15.58
C GLU A 67 1.78 8.07 15.07
N ARG A 68 2.37 8.94 14.22
CA ARG A 68 1.64 10.06 13.63
C ARG A 68 0.54 9.55 12.71
N SER A 69 0.86 8.60 11.84
CA SER A 69 -0.10 7.97 10.94
C SER A 69 -1.22 7.27 11.71
N ALA A 70 -0.92 6.64 12.85
CA ALA A 70 -1.94 6.02 13.71
C ALA A 70 -2.89 7.06 14.32
N ALA A 71 -2.38 8.16 14.84
CA ALA A 71 -3.21 9.25 15.37
C ALA A 71 -4.14 9.84 14.29
N LEU A 72 -3.61 10.03 13.08
CA LEU A 72 -4.38 10.50 11.92
C LEU A 72 -5.42 9.47 11.45
N SER A 73 -5.06 8.19 11.44
CA SER A 73 -5.96 7.10 11.05
C SER A 73 -7.11 6.93 12.03
N LYS A 74 -6.82 7.07 13.33
CA LYS A 74 -7.84 7.12 14.39
C LYS A 74 -8.78 8.29 14.18
N SER A 75 -8.24 9.51 14.02
CA SER A 75 -9.04 10.71 13.76
C SER A 75 -9.87 10.61 12.48
N TYR A 76 -9.36 9.92 11.45
CA TYR A 76 -10.10 9.64 10.21
C TYR A 76 -11.24 8.63 10.44
N SER A 77 -11.03 7.60 11.28
CA SER A 77 -12.05 6.60 11.62
C SER A 77 -13.25 7.17 12.40
N GLU A 78 -13.02 8.21 13.22
CA GLU A 78 -14.03 8.79 14.12
C GLU A 78 -15.09 9.65 13.41
N ASP A 79 -15.06 9.77 12.08
CA ASP A 79 -16.06 10.46 11.23
C ASP A 79 -16.47 11.89 11.67
N GLY A 80 -15.57 12.57 12.39
CA GLY A 80 -15.78 13.96 12.84
C GLY A 80 -15.32 15.01 11.82
N TRP A 81 -15.53 16.29 12.15
CA TRP A 81 -15.02 17.44 11.37
C TRP A 81 -13.53 17.31 11.05
N LEU A 82 -12.74 16.75 11.97
CA LEU A 82 -11.29 16.57 11.81
C LEU A 82 -10.90 15.47 10.81
N SER A 83 -11.83 14.58 10.43
CA SER A 83 -11.57 13.46 9.52
C SER A 83 -11.02 13.93 8.17
N GLY A 84 -11.54 15.03 7.62
CA GLY A 84 -11.04 15.63 6.38
C GLY A 84 -9.62 16.19 6.52
N ILE A 85 -9.29 16.79 7.67
CA ILE A 85 -7.95 17.34 7.94
C ILE A 85 -6.94 16.19 8.08
N SER A 86 -7.30 15.16 8.85
CA SER A 86 -6.45 13.98 9.02
C SER A 86 -6.22 13.24 7.72
N LYS A 87 -7.27 13.10 6.89
CA LYS A 87 -7.14 12.54 5.54
C LYS A 87 -6.16 13.35 4.69
N ASN A 88 -6.28 14.67 4.64
CA ASN A 88 -5.37 15.51 3.84
C ASN A 88 -3.91 15.39 4.30
N GLN A 89 -3.67 15.25 5.61
CA GLN A 89 -2.32 15.02 6.14
C GLN A 89 -1.80 13.62 5.77
N LEU A 90 -2.65 12.58 5.81
CA LEU A 90 -2.30 11.25 5.33
C LEU A 90 -1.96 11.27 3.83
N ASP A 91 -2.84 11.86 3.01
CA ASP A 91 -2.63 12.02 1.57
C ASP A 91 -1.30 12.73 1.29
N GLY A 92 -1.01 13.84 1.99
CA GLY A 92 0.24 14.59 1.82
C GLY A 92 1.48 13.80 2.23
N GLY A 93 1.43 13.07 3.35
CA GLY A 93 2.55 12.22 3.79
C GLY A 93 2.85 11.10 2.79
N ILE A 94 1.80 10.44 2.29
CA ILE A 94 1.91 9.36 1.31
C ILE A 94 2.36 9.90 -0.04
N ALA A 95 1.81 11.03 -0.49
CA ALA A 95 2.23 11.68 -1.74
C ALA A 95 3.72 12.02 -1.73
N GLY A 96 4.23 12.59 -0.63
CA GLY A 96 5.64 12.92 -0.48
C GLY A 96 6.55 11.69 -0.47
N SER A 97 6.14 10.62 0.22
CA SER A 97 6.86 9.35 0.23
C SER A 97 6.90 8.73 -1.17
N LEU A 98 5.74 8.68 -1.85
CA LEU A 98 5.63 8.19 -3.22
C LEU A 98 6.43 9.00 -4.22
N TYR A 99 6.48 10.32 -4.07
CA TYR A 99 7.26 11.19 -4.94
C TYR A 99 8.76 10.92 -4.79
N SER A 100 9.24 10.74 -3.55
CA SER A 100 10.65 10.49 -3.25
C SER A 100 11.14 9.19 -3.86
N ASP A 101 10.31 8.13 -3.84
CA ASP A 101 10.64 6.80 -4.35
C ASP A 101 10.01 6.49 -5.72
N LEU A 102 9.50 7.51 -6.43
CA LEU A 102 8.61 7.31 -7.59
C LEU A 102 9.24 6.48 -8.71
N ASP A 103 10.50 6.73 -9.04
CA ASP A 103 11.20 6.03 -10.11
C ASP A 103 11.49 4.57 -9.75
N GLN A 104 11.93 4.32 -8.51
CA GLN A 104 12.17 2.97 -8.01
C GLN A 104 10.85 2.18 -7.93
N LEU A 105 9.77 2.84 -7.51
CA LEU A 105 8.43 2.25 -7.47
C LEU A 105 7.96 1.88 -8.88
N LYS A 106 8.09 2.78 -9.86
CA LYS A 106 7.74 2.50 -11.27
C LYS A 106 8.52 1.33 -11.83
N GLU A 107 9.83 1.24 -11.57
CA GLU A 107 10.65 0.09 -11.98
C GLU A 107 10.15 -1.22 -11.35
N THR A 108 9.86 -1.20 -10.05
CA THR A 108 9.34 -2.36 -9.31
C THR A 108 7.98 -2.79 -9.85
N VAL A 109 7.08 -1.83 -10.11
CA VAL A 109 5.77 -2.06 -10.71
C VAL A 109 5.89 -2.67 -12.10
N ILE A 110 6.77 -2.16 -12.96
CA ILE A 110 6.95 -2.68 -14.32
C ILE A 110 7.54 -4.08 -14.30
N ARG A 111 8.42 -4.37 -13.34
CA ARG A 111 8.97 -5.71 -13.14
C ARG A 111 7.90 -6.69 -12.70
N ALA A 112 7.02 -6.29 -11.78
CA ALA A 112 5.89 -7.11 -11.33
C ALA A 112 4.81 -7.26 -12.40
N TYR A 113 4.56 -6.20 -13.18
CA TYR A 113 3.51 -6.11 -14.19
C TYR A 113 4.05 -5.60 -15.52
N PRO A 114 4.75 -6.45 -16.31
CA PRO A 114 5.36 -6.05 -17.58
C PRO A 114 4.37 -5.45 -18.60
N GLN A 115 3.08 -5.81 -18.50
CA GLN A 115 2.01 -5.26 -19.32
C GLN A 115 1.81 -3.75 -19.14
N LEU A 116 2.23 -3.19 -18.00
CA LEU A 116 2.09 -1.76 -17.70
C LEU A 116 3.26 -0.93 -18.24
N ARG A 117 4.30 -1.56 -18.81
CA ARG A 117 5.52 -0.89 -19.29
C ARG A 117 5.24 0.23 -20.30
N LYS A 118 4.28 0.03 -21.20
CA LYS A 118 3.88 1.03 -22.22
C LYS A 118 3.14 2.23 -21.64
N ALA A 119 2.59 2.09 -20.43
CA ALA A 119 1.80 3.11 -19.74
C ALA A 119 2.54 3.70 -18.53
N ARG A 120 3.88 3.60 -18.49
CA ARG A 120 4.72 4.11 -17.39
C ARG A 120 4.50 5.59 -17.09
N SER A 121 4.23 6.39 -18.12
CA SER A 121 3.94 7.83 -18.04
C SER A 121 2.53 8.13 -17.52
N ASP A 122 1.61 7.17 -17.64
CA ASP A 122 0.18 7.34 -17.35
C ASP A 122 -0.25 6.52 -16.11
N MET A 123 0.71 6.25 -15.23
CA MET A 123 0.46 5.57 -13.97
C MET A 123 -0.16 6.54 -12.96
N GLU A 124 -1.28 6.12 -12.39
CA GLU A 124 -1.92 6.79 -11.26
C GLU A 124 -1.73 5.91 -10.03
N PHE A 125 -1.46 6.55 -8.89
CA PHE A 125 -1.22 5.87 -7.64
C PHE A 125 -2.41 6.08 -6.71
N GLY A 126 -2.62 5.11 -5.83
CA GLY A 126 -3.61 5.23 -4.79
C GLY A 126 -3.30 4.29 -3.66
N TYR A 127 -3.86 4.55 -2.49
CA TYR A 127 -3.64 3.71 -1.33
C TYR A 127 -4.97 3.35 -0.67
N ARG A 128 -4.96 2.23 0.03
CA ARG A 128 -6.04 1.79 0.90
C ARG A 128 -5.54 1.71 2.31
N LEU A 129 -6.24 2.37 3.22
CA LEU A 129 -5.94 2.33 4.64
C LEU A 129 -6.48 1.05 5.25
N SER A 130 -5.65 0.35 6.01
CA SER A 130 -6.07 -0.75 6.87
C SER A 130 -5.66 -0.39 8.29
N TYR A 131 -6.65 -0.19 9.16
CA TYR A 131 -6.45 0.22 10.54
C TYR A 131 -7.52 -0.43 11.44
N THR A 132 -7.14 -0.79 12.65
CA THR A 132 -8.05 -1.40 13.63
C THR A 132 -9.08 -0.38 14.08
N GLY A 133 -10.37 -0.66 13.84
CA GLY A 133 -11.46 0.28 14.11
C GLY A 133 -11.83 1.18 12.93
N LEU A 134 -11.20 1.01 11.76
CA LEU A 134 -11.64 1.68 10.54
C LEU A 134 -12.95 1.06 10.03
N PRO A 135 -13.99 1.87 9.76
CA PRO A 135 -15.22 1.40 9.14
C PRO A 135 -14.96 0.66 7.82
N GLU A 136 -15.74 -0.40 7.53
CA GLU A 136 -15.54 -1.23 6.33
C GLU A 136 -15.67 -0.45 5.02
N ASP A 137 -16.57 0.52 4.99
CA ASP A 137 -16.76 1.45 3.87
C ASP A 137 -15.47 2.22 3.59
N LYS A 138 -14.80 2.75 4.61
CA LYS A 138 -13.50 3.42 4.47
C LYS A 138 -12.37 2.47 4.15
N ALA A 139 -12.37 1.27 4.72
CA ALA A 139 -11.35 0.26 4.50
C ALA A 139 -11.35 -0.30 3.06
N LYS A 140 -12.44 -0.14 2.30
CA LYS A 140 -12.54 -0.59 0.89
C LYS A 140 -12.19 0.51 -0.12
N ILE A 141 -12.10 1.76 0.31
CA ILE A 141 -11.83 2.89 -0.58
C ILE A 141 -10.34 2.93 -0.95
N ILE A 142 -10.07 3.06 -2.25
CA ILE A 142 -8.74 3.40 -2.75
C ILE A 142 -8.71 4.92 -2.94
N HIS A 143 -7.94 5.59 -2.09
CA HIS A 143 -7.69 7.02 -2.19
C HIS A 143 -6.64 7.24 -3.27
N GLN A 144 -7.05 7.83 -4.40
CA GLN A 144 -6.12 8.26 -5.42
C GLN A 144 -5.24 9.37 -4.86
N VAL A 145 -3.93 9.24 -5.07
CA VAL A 145 -2.95 10.21 -4.61
C VAL A 145 -2.00 10.51 -5.75
N ASP A 146 -1.82 11.79 -6.03
CA ASP A 146 -0.85 12.23 -7.01
C ASP A 146 0.51 12.36 -6.32
N PRO A 147 1.57 11.72 -6.84
CA PRO A 147 2.92 11.89 -6.31
C PRO A 147 3.35 13.33 -6.57
N VAL A 148 3.16 14.18 -5.58
CA VAL A 148 3.58 15.57 -5.61
C VAL A 148 4.73 15.76 -4.64
N GLU A 149 5.67 16.61 -5.03
CA GLU A 149 6.73 17.05 -4.12
C GLU A 149 6.08 17.68 -2.90
N ASN A 150 6.44 17.17 -1.71
CA ASN A 150 5.89 17.64 -0.45
C ASN A 150 6.54 18.99 -0.13
N LYS A 151 6.07 20.06 -0.79
CA LYS A 151 6.39 21.43 -0.42
C LYS A 151 5.73 21.65 0.92
N GLY A 152 6.49 21.51 1.99
CA GLY A 152 5.98 21.60 3.35
C GLY A 152 5.17 22.90 3.55
N PRO A 153 4.29 22.96 4.56
CA PRO A 153 3.43 24.12 4.82
C PRO A 153 4.18 25.46 4.96
N LEU A 154 5.49 25.43 5.16
CA LEU A 154 6.39 26.59 5.24
C LEU A 154 6.71 27.23 3.88
N ASP A 155 6.54 26.53 2.75
CA ASP A 155 6.76 27.13 1.42
C ASP A 155 5.59 28.02 1.00
N GLY A 156 4.37 27.72 1.48
CA GLY A 156 3.20 28.58 1.29
C GLY A 156 3.32 29.90 2.06
N LEU A 157 3.99 29.92 3.20
CA LEU A 157 4.20 31.13 4.01
C LEU A 157 5.24 32.09 3.41
N LYS A 158 6.27 31.57 2.70
CA LYS A 158 7.29 32.42 2.06
C LYS A 158 6.74 33.24 0.88
N ASN A 159 5.64 32.82 0.27
CA ASN A 159 4.98 33.56 -0.83
C ASN A 159 3.97 34.61 -0.34
N ILE A 160 3.67 34.70 0.96
CA ILE A 160 2.72 35.66 1.53
C ILE A 160 3.45 36.89 2.13
N PHE A 161 4.74 36.77 2.39
CA PHE A 161 5.59 37.86 2.92
C PHE A 161 6.47 38.54 1.87
N LYS A 162 6.09 38.49 0.59
CA LYS A 162 6.77 39.24 -0.48
C LYS A 162 5.87 40.29 -1.10
#